data_AF-A0AAI9GJN5-F1
#
_entry.id   AF-A0AAI9GJN5-F1
#
_cell.length_a   1.000
_cell.length_b   1.000
_cell.length_c   1.000
_cell.angle_alpha   90.00
_cell.angle_beta   90.00
_cell.angle_gamma   90.00
#
_symmetry.space_group_name_H-M   'P 1'
#
loop_
_entity.id
_entity.type
_entity.pdbx_description
1 polymer ?
#
loop_
_entity_poly.entity_id
_entity_poly.type
_entity_poly.pdbx_seq_one_letter_code
_entity_poly.pdbx_strand_id
1 'polypeptide(L)'
;MQPPLQTSVIDEGTWITLGNFVFLAVIIIVGALLGSTLRTGKTTDDTPKNELRSHNMVGIGSAFICVPFIASFLHLNYQSLLLPLRGTTAATFIEQLFMLISLSGIASYLGYGLLDNIASRVLQSQVNDLNQEQKETKHSVASLVEENKQIKSNERRINLELLYMKAKDAVESGQRFWDKGSEEDKVASLKKYNDALKFLDQGLQLIDEKEDYKTFDRFMVLKAYTLKRLDRTADALLIVKKLLEKDEKNPVLLYNMGCYLFLTKQHKTHDEVKDFIIKALTISPIKDEHLPLQKKLIEKVLAKLDEDIKDLFDEEELSRIREMTSASQG
;
A
#
# COMPACT_ATOMS: atom_id res chain seq x y z
N MET A 1 40.88 -46.40 -42.70
CA MET A 1 40.80 -44.94 -42.43
C MET A 1 41.40 -44.26 -43.65
N GLN A 2 40.76 -43.41 -44.44
CA GLN A 2 39.48 -42.69 -44.44
C GLN A 2 38.81 -42.85 -45.82
N PRO A 3 37.48 -42.67 -45.95
CA PRO A 3 36.85 -42.51 -47.26
C PRO A 3 37.19 -41.12 -47.85
N PRO A 4 37.19 -40.94 -49.17
CA PRO A 4 37.49 -39.65 -49.78
C PRO A 4 36.34 -38.67 -49.51
N LEU A 5 36.69 -37.41 -49.22
CA LEU A 5 35.75 -36.30 -49.16
C LEU A 5 35.01 -36.18 -50.50
N GLN A 6 33.68 -36.34 -50.47
CA GLN A 6 32.80 -35.85 -51.53
C GLN A 6 32.85 -34.32 -51.54
N THR A 7 33.63 -33.75 -52.45
CA THR A 7 33.45 -32.36 -52.87
C THR A 7 32.22 -32.32 -53.77
N SER A 8 31.18 -31.62 -53.32
CA SER A 8 29.93 -31.37 -54.04
C SER A 8 30.22 -30.76 -55.41
N VAL A 9 30.06 -31.56 -56.47
CA VAL A 9 29.99 -31.07 -57.85
C VAL A 9 28.67 -30.32 -57.98
N ILE A 10 28.74 -28.99 -57.95
CA ILE A 10 27.59 -28.16 -58.33
C ILE A 10 27.41 -28.38 -59.84
N ASP A 11 26.33 -29.07 -60.20
CA ASP A 11 26.00 -29.42 -61.57
C ASP A 11 25.76 -28.15 -62.41
N GLU A 12 26.13 -28.15 -63.68
CA GLU A 12 26.05 -26.97 -64.57
C GLU A 12 24.60 -26.46 -64.69
N GLY A 13 23.62 -27.36 -64.55
CA GLY A 13 22.20 -27.04 -64.49
C GLY A 13 21.78 -26.28 -63.22
N THR A 14 22.47 -26.46 -62.09
CA THR A 14 22.19 -25.76 -60.83
C THR A 14 22.58 -24.28 -60.89
N TRP A 15 23.66 -23.95 -61.62
CA TRP A 15 24.06 -22.56 -61.84
C TRP A 15 23.07 -21.80 -62.73
N ILE A 16 22.50 -22.47 -63.73
CA ILE A 16 21.50 -21.88 -64.63
C ILE A 16 20.18 -21.62 -63.89
N THR A 17 19.72 -22.55 -63.05
CA THR A 17 18.50 -22.36 -62.25
C THR A 17 18.67 -21.26 -61.20
N LEU A 18 19.82 -21.20 -60.53
CA LEU A 18 20.14 -20.12 -59.59
C LEU A 18 20.21 -18.76 -60.31
N GLY A 19 20.83 -18.70 -61.49
CA GLY A 19 20.88 -17.50 -62.31
C GLY A 19 19.50 -17.00 -62.73
N ASN A 20 18.62 -17.90 -63.16
CA ASN A 20 17.23 -17.56 -63.51
C ASN A 20 16.41 -17.12 -62.29
N PHE A 21 16.62 -17.75 -61.13
CA PHE A 21 15.98 -17.32 -59.89
C PHE A 21 16.40 -15.90 -59.49
N VAL A 22 17.70 -15.60 -59.53
CA VAL A 22 18.22 -14.25 -59.24
C VAL A 22 17.69 -13.24 -60.25
N PHE A 23 17.65 -13.58 -61.53
CA PHE A 23 17.12 -12.72 -62.58
C PHE A 23 15.64 -12.37 -62.36
N LEU A 24 14.79 -13.38 -62.11
CA LEU A 24 13.38 -13.17 -61.80
C LEU A 24 13.18 -12.37 -60.50
N ALA A 25 13.98 -12.65 -59.47
CA ALA A 25 13.95 -11.91 -58.21
C ALA A 25 14.30 -10.43 -58.41
N VAL A 26 15.30 -10.11 -59.25
CA VAL A 26 15.66 -8.72 -59.60
C VAL A 26 14.51 -8.03 -60.32
N ILE A 27 13.84 -8.70 -61.26
CA ILE A 27 12.68 -8.13 -61.98
C ILE A 27 11.53 -7.84 -61.02
N ILE A 28 11.25 -8.77 -60.10
CA ILE A 28 10.23 -8.59 -59.06
C ILE A 28 10.59 -7.39 -58.18
N ILE A 29 11.85 -7.26 -57.75
CA ILE A 29 12.34 -6.11 -56.98
C ILE A 29 12.14 -4.79 -57.75
N VAL A 30 12.49 -4.75 -59.05
CA VAL A 30 12.31 -3.55 -59.89
C VAL A 30 10.83 -3.17 -59.99
N GLY A 31 9.95 -4.13 -60.27
CA GLY A 31 8.51 -3.89 -60.30
C GLY A 31 7.95 -3.44 -58.95
N ALA A 32 8.45 -4.01 -57.85
CA ALA A 32 8.02 -3.66 -56.50
C ALA A 32 8.48 -2.26 -56.10
N LEU A 33 9.69 -1.86 -56.48
CA LEU A 33 10.19 -0.50 -56.29
C LEU A 33 9.34 0.51 -57.07
N LEU A 34 8.97 0.21 -58.31
CA LEU A 34 8.07 1.06 -59.10
C LEU A 34 6.68 1.17 -58.42
N GLY A 35 6.12 0.06 -57.95
CA GLY A 35 4.84 0.08 -57.23
C GLY A 35 4.89 0.86 -55.91
N SER A 36 5.98 0.75 -55.15
CA SER A 36 6.16 1.43 -53.87
C SER A 36 6.40 2.94 -54.05
N THR A 37 7.19 3.33 -55.06
CA THR A 37 7.44 4.75 -55.40
C THR A 37 6.19 5.48 -55.89
N LEU A 38 5.32 4.80 -56.66
CA LEU A 38 4.03 5.37 -57.09
C LEU A 38 3.07 5.65 -55.92
N ARG A 39 3.18 4.89 -54.83
CA ARG A 39 2.35 5.09 -53.63
C ARG A 39 2.88 6.21 -52.74
N THR A 40 4.19 6.28 -52.55
CA THR A 40 4.86 7.32 -51.75
C THR A 40 4.73 8.70 -52.38
N GLY A 41 4.67 8.80 -53.72
CA GLY A 41 4.36 10.07 -54.41
C GLY A 41 2.93 10.61 -54.15
N LYS A 42 2.07 9.83 -53.49
CA LYS A 42 0.69 10.23 -53.12
C LYS A 42 0.57 10.68 -51.66
N THR A 43 1.59 10.42 -50.84
CA THR A 43 1.69 10.88 -49.44
C THR A 43 2.64 12.08 -49.40
N THR A 44 2.12 13.23 -48.98
CA THR A 44 2.75 14.56 -49.02
C THR A 44 4.15 14.65 -48.37
N ASP A 45 4.92 15.63 -48.87
CA ASP A 45 6.38 15.89 -48.84
C ASP A 45 7.17 15.91 -47.51
N ASP A 46 6.63 15.50 -46.36
CA ASP A 46 7.34 15.61 -45.07
C ASP A 46 7.72 14.25 -44.43
N THR A 47 8.03 13.25 -45.25
CA THR A 47 8.43 11.91 -44.75
C THR A 47 9.97 11.80 -44.66
N PRO A 48 10.57 11.62 -43.46
CA PRO A 48 12.02 11.52 -43.30
C PRO A 48 12.61 10.36 -44.10
N LYS A 49 13.83 10.53 -44.64
CA LYS A 49 14.51 9.55 -45.53
C LYS A 49 14.55 8.10 -45.02
N ASN A 50 14.46 7.88 -43.71
CA ASN A 50 14.42 6.54 -43.10
C ASN A 50 13.08 5.82 -43.30
N GLU A 51 11.96 6.55 -43.35
CA GLU A 51 10.64 5.98 -43.62
C GLU A 51 10.48 5.60 -45.10
N LEU A 52 11.02 6.40 -46.02
CA LEU A 52 11.05 6.05 -47.45
C LEU A 52 11.75 4.70 -47.71
N ARG A 53 12.80 4.40 -46.94
CA ARG A 53 13.54 3.14 -47.02
C ARG A 53 12.74 1.97 -46.44
N SER A 54 11.97 2.18 -45.37
CA SER A 54 11.08 1.15 -44.81
C SER A 54 9.91 0.85 -45.74
N HIS A 55 9.30 1.87 -46.36
CA HIS A 55 8.23 1.71 -47.34
C HIS A 55 8.67 0.88 -48.55
N ASN A 56 9.86 1.13 -49.08
CA ASN A 56 10.43 0.34 -50.18
C ASN A 56 10.70 -1.10 -49.78
N MET A 57 11.18 -1.36 -48.55
CA MET A 57 11.42 -2.72 -48.07
C MET A 57 10.14 -3.51 -47.84
N VAL A 58 9.09 -2.89 -47.29
CA VAL A 58 7.77 -3.53 -47.10
C VAL A 58 7.08 -3.77 -48.44
N GLY A 59 7.21 -2.84 -49.40
CA GLY A 59 6.73 -3.01 -50.78
C GLY A 59 7.35 -4.23 -51.46
N ILE A 60 8.68 -4.36 -51.40
CA ILE A 60 9.41 -5.54 -51.90
C ILE A 60 8.92 -6.82 -51.22
N GLY A 61 8.84 -6.83 -49.88
CA GLY A 61 8.36 -8.00 -49.14
C GLY A 61 6.94 -8.42 -49.53
N SER A 62 6.04 -7.45 -49.72
CA SER A 62 4.66 -7.72 -50.13
C SER A 62 4.56 -8.26 -51.57
N ALA A 63 5.40 -7.78 -52.49
CA ALA A 63 5.46 -8.28 -53.85
C ALA A 63 5.92 -9.75 -53.91
N PHE A 64 6.89 -10.15 -53.09
CA PHE A 64 7.33 -11.56 -53.03
C PHE A 64 6.25 -12.51 -52.50
N ILE A 65 5.34 -12.03 -51.63
CA ILE A 65 4.22 -12.82 -51.13
C ILE A 65 3.09 -12.88 -52.16
N CYS A 66 2.78 -11.75 -52.82
CA CYS A 66 1.62 -11.63 -53.68
C CYS A 66 1.86 -12.04 -55.15
N VAL A 67 3.08 -11.92 -55.70
CA VAL A 67 3.39 -12.28 -57.09
C VAL A 67 3.17 -13.78 -57.37
N PRO A 68 3.65 -14.72 -56.52
CA PRO A 68 3.38 -16.15 -56.72
C PRO A 68 1.88 -16.47 -56.68
N PHE A 69 1.15 -15.81 -55.78
CA PHE A 69 -0.31 -15.99 -55.64
C PHE A 69 -1.06 -15.52 -56.88
N ILE A 70 -0.79 -14.31 -57.37
CA ILE A 70 -1.51 -13.75 -58.52
C ILE A 70 -1.06 -14.40 -59.84
N ALA A 71 0.21 -14.80 -59.94
CA ALA A 71 0.72 -15.53 -61.10
C ALA A 71 0.01 -16.88 -61.32
N SER A 72 -0.45 -17.52 -60.23
CA SER A 72 -1.26 -18.74 -60.32
C SER A 72 -2.60 -18.51 -61.02
N PHE A 73 -3.16 -17.30 -60.94
CA PHE A 73 -4.43 -16.95 -61.60
C PHE A 73 -4.25 -16.43 -63.03
N LEU A 74 -3.11 -15.82 -63.34
CA LEU A 74 -2.84 -15.20 -64.65
C LEU A 74 -2.17 -16.14 -65.67
N HIS A 75 -1.95 -17.42 -65.32
CA HIS A 75 -1.26 -18.40 -66.18
C HIS A 75 0.04 -17.85 -66.79
N LEU A 76 0.84 -17.17 -65.96
CA LEU A 76 2.16 -16.67 -66.36
C LEU A 76 3.03 -17.86 -66.79
N ASN A 77 3.51 -17.83 -68.04
CA ASN A 77 4.34 -18.90 -68.55
C ASN A 77 5.79 -18.68 -68.15
N TYR A 78 6.16 -19.09 -66.93
CA TYR A 78 7.52 -18.95 -66.40
C TYR A 78 8.60 -19.57 -67.29
N GLN A 79 8.26 -20.61 -68.05
CA GLN A 79 9.21 -21.24 -69.00
C GLN A 79 9.64 -20.27 -70.11
N SER A 80 8.79 -19.30 -70.46
CA SER A 80 9.11 -18.30 -71.46
C SER A 80 10.07 -17.22 -70.99
N LEU A 81 10.32 -17.13 -69.67
CA LEU A 81 11.19 -16.15 -69.00
C LEU A 81 12.56 -16.72 -68.60
N LEU A 82 12.80 -18.01 -68.77
CA LEU A 82 14.06 -18.67 -68.39
C LEU A 82 15.13 -18.50 -69.47
N LEU A 83 16.35 -18.16 -69.03
CA LEU A 83 17.55 -18.10 -69.87
C LEU A 83 18.30 -19.44 -69.84
N PRO A 84 18.91 -19.89 -70.96
CA PRO A 84 18.84 -19.31 -72.31
C PRO A 84 17.48 -19.56 -72.99
N LEU A 85 16.99 -18.59 -73.77
CA LEU A 85 15.69 -18.62 -74.47
C LEU A 85 15.66 -19.74 -75.52
N ARG A 86 15.38 -20.97 -75.11
CA ARG A 86 15.22 -22.11 -76.03
C ARG A 86 13.77 -22.15 -76.52
N GLY A 87 13.54 -21.66 -77.74
CA GLY A 87 12.28 -21.86 -78.47
C GLY A 87 11.20 -20.79 -78.26
N THR A 88 11.53 -19.64 -77.68
CA THR A 88 10.60 -18.51 -77.49
C THR A 88 10.91 -17.35 -78.44
N THR A 89 9.88 -16.69 -78.96
CA THR A 89 10.05 -15.49 -79.79
C THR A 89 10.36 -14.28 -78.91
N ALA A 90 11.25 -13.39 -79.35
CA ALA A 90 11.65 -12.21 -78.57
C ALA A 90 10.44 -11.35 -78.11
N ALA A 91 9.37 -11.31 -78.91
CA ALA A 91 8.13 -10.60 -78.58
C ALA A 91 7.41 -11.19 -77.35
N THR A 92 7.29 -12.52 -77.26
CA THR A 92 6.60 -13.20 -76.15
C THR A 92 7.39 -13.09 -74.84
N PHE A 93 8.73 -13.09 -74.91
CA PHE A 93 9.59 -12.84 -73.76
C PHE A 93 9.39 -11.43 -73.19
N ILE A 94 9.40 -10.40 -74.06
CA ILE A 94 9.22 -9.00 -73.67
C ILE A 94 7.84 -8.78 -73.04
N GLU A 95 6.79 -9.35 -73.64
CA GLU A 95 5.41 -9.24 -73.13
C GLU A 95 5.27 -9.82 -71.72
N GLN A 96 5.80 -11.03 -71.50
CA GLN A 96 5.75 -11.70 -70.20
C GLN A 96 6.61 -10.97 -69.15
N LEU A 97 7.71 -10.35 -69.57
CA LEU A 97 8.56 -9.53 -68.71
C LEU A 97 7.82 -8.29 -68.20
N PHE A 98 7.16 -7.55 -69.10
CA PHE A 98 6.38 -6.37 -68.72
C PHE A 98 5.16 -6.74 -67.85
N MET A 99 4.56 -7.90 -68.10
CA MET A 99 3.47 -8.43 -67.28
C MET A 99 3.94 -8.73 -65.85
N LEU A 100 5.11 -9.35 -65.69
CA LEU A 100 5.70 -9.64 -64.37
C LEU A 100 6.04 -8.36 -63.60
N ILE A 101 6.60 -7.35 -64.27
CA ILE A 101 6.92 -6.04 -63.67
C ILE A 101 5.63 -5.34 -63.20
N SER A 102 4.61 -5.29 -64.05
CA SER A 102 3.33 -4.64 -63.74
C SER A 102 2.60 -5.35 -62.61
N LEU A 103 2.64 -6.68 -62.61
CA LEU A 103 2.05 -7.50 -61.57
C LEU A 103 2.74 -7.29 -60.22
N SER A 104 4.08 -7.25 -60.21
CA SER A 104 4.87 -6.94 -59.02
C SER A 104 4.57 -5.54 -58.48
N GLY A 105 4.37 -4.56 -59.35
CA GLY A 105 4.00 -3.20 -58.96
C GLY A 105 2.64 -3.12 -58.27
N ILE A 106 1.62 -3.78 -58.82
CA ILE A 106 0.26 -3.83 -58.24
C ILE A 106 0.28 -4.59 -56.92
N ALA A 107 0.98 -5.72 -56.88
CA ALA A 107 1.18 -6.53 -55.68
C ALA A 107 1.84 -5.73 -54.55
N SER A 108 2.91 -4.98 -54.86
CA SER A 108 3.56 -4.08 -53.91
C SER A 108 2.63 -2.97 -53.42
N TYR A 109 1.86 -2.38 -54.33
CA TYR A 109 0.97 -1.27 -53.99
C TYR A 109 -0.17 -1.72 -53.07
N LEU A 110 -0.84 -2.84 -53.37
CA LEU A 110 -1.97 -3.34 -52.59
C LEU A 110 -1.52 -4.02 -51.29
N GLY A 111 -0.49 -4.87 -51.37
CA GLY A 111 0.02 -5.64 -50.24
C GLY A 111 0.52 -4.77 -49.10
N TYR A 112 1.21 -3.65 -49.43
CA TYR A 112 1.64 -2.67 -48.43
C TYR A 112 0.46 -2.16 -47.58
N GLY A 113 -0.65 -1.76 -48.20
CA GLY A 113 -1.78 -1.16 -47.48
C GLY A 113 -2.54 -2.14 -46.58
N LEU A 114 -2.55 -3.41 -46.96
CA LEU A 114 -3.12 -4.46 -46.11
C LEU A 114 -2.20 -4.75 -44.93
N LEU A 115 -0.90 -4.89 -45.17
CA LEU A 115 0.08 -5.17 -44.12
C LEU A 115 0.18 -4.03 -43.09
N ASP A 116 0.17 -2.78 -43.53
CA ASP A 116 0.25 -1.60 -42.67
C ASP A 116 -1.01 -1.43 -41.78
N ASN A 117 -2.19 -1.69 -42.36
CA ASN A 117 -3.45 -1.69 -41.59
C ASN A 117 -3.53 -2.83 -40.58
N ILE A 118 -3.00 -4.00 -40.92
CA ILE A 118 -2.96 -5.14 -40.00
C ILE A 118 -1.95 -4.87 -38.87
N ALA A 119 -0.74 -4.40 -39.22
CA ALA A 119 0.30 -4.09 -38.26
C ALA A 119 -0.15 -3.00 -37.27
N SER A 120 -0.72 -1.91 -37.77
CA SER A 120 -1.24 -0.82 -36.92
C SER A 120 -2.36 -1.30 -35.99
N ARG A 121 -3.32 -2.10 -36.47
CA ARG A 121 -4.41 -2.65 -35.64
C ARG A 121 -3.89 -3.60 -34.56
N VAL A 122 -2.96 -4.48 -34.90
CA VAL A 122 -2.38 -5.43 -33.93
C VAL A 122 -1.56 -4.69 -32.88
N LEU A 123 -0.73 -3.74 -33.28
CA LEU A 123 0.05 -2.91 -32.36
C LEU A 123 -0.87 -2.08 -31.46
N GLN A 124 -1.91 -1.48 -32.00
CA GLN A 124 -2.86 -0.68 -31.22
C GLN A 124 -3.65 -1.54 -30.23
N SER A 125 -4.06 -2.75 -30.61
CA SER A 125 -4.70 -3.71 -29.69
C SER A 125 -3.75 -4.07 -28.55
N GLN A 126 -2.52 -4.49 -28.86
CA GLN A 126 -1.54 -4.88 -27.85
C GLN A 126 -1.19 -3.73 -26.90
N VAL A 127 -1.04 -2.51 -27.41
CA VAL A 127 -0.78 -1.33 -26.58
C VAL A 127 -1.96 -1.00 -25.68
N ASN A 128 -3.20 -1.12 -26.17
CA ASN A 128 -4.40 -0.88 -25.37
C ASN A 128 -4.56 -1.93 -24.26
N ASP A 129 -4.36 -3.21 -24.59
CA ASP A 129 -4.43 -4.31 -23.62
C ASP A 129 -3.37 -4.13 -22.52
N LEU A 130 -2.12 -3.83 -22.91
CA LEU A 130 -1.03 -3.53 -21.95
C LEU A 130 -1.33 -2.31 -21.06
N ASN A 131 -1.91 -1.25 -21.63
CA ASN A 131 -2.26 -0.05 -20.85
C ASN A 131 -3.40 -0.36 -19.85
N GLN A 132 -4.36 -1.19 -20.25
CA GLN A 132 -5.45 -1.60 -19.38
C GLN A 132 -4.94 -2.49 -18.23
N GLU A 133 -4.13 -3.51 -18.54
CA GLU A 133 -3.47 -4.37 -17.54
C GLU A 133 -2.60 -3.55 -16.58
N GLN A 134 -1.84 -2.57 -17.09
CA GLN A 134 -1.02 -1.70 -16.26
C GLN A 134 -1.87 -0.82 -15.33
N LYS A 135 -3.02 -0.33 -15.79
CA LYS A 135 -3.94 0.48 -14.98
C LYS A 135 -4.61 -0.35 -13.88
N GLU A 136 -5.06 -1.56 -14.22
CA GLU A 136 -5.63 -2.52 -13.26
C GLU A 136 -4.59 -2.93 -12.21
N THR A 137 -3.35 -3.20 -12.63
CA THR A 137 -2.23 -3.52 -11.72
C THR A 137 -1.89 -2.34 -10.81
N LYS A 138 -1.87 -1.11 -11.32
CA LYS A 138 -1.63 0.08 -10.46
C LYS A 138 -2.73 0.27 -9.43
N HIS A 139 -4.00 0.06 -9.82
CA HIS A 139 -5.12 0.17 -8.91
C HIS A 139 -5.08 -0.92 -7.82
N SER A 140 -4.77 -2.17 -8.19
CA SER A 140 -4.65 -3.28 -7.24
C SER A 140 -3.48 -3.09 -6.27
N VAL A 141 -2.33 -2.60 -6.75
CA VAL A 141 -1.20 -2.26 -5.88
C VAL A 141 -1.57 -1.12 -4.93
N ALA A 142 -2.24 -0.07 -5.40
CA ALA A 142 -2.68 1.02 -4.55
C ALA A 142 -3.66 0.56 -3.45
N SER A 143 -4.62 -0.32 -3.79
CA SER A 143 -5.53 -0.88 -2.79
C SER A 143 -4.81 -1.75 -1.77
N LEU A 144 -3.84 -2.58 -2.20
CA LEU A 144 -3.03 -3.40 -1.29
C LEU A 144 -2.14 -2.56 -0.36
N VAL A 145 -1.62 -1.42 -0.84
CA VAL A 145 -0.85 -0.49 0.00
C VAL A 145 -1.73 0.13 1.08
N GLU A 146 -2.95 0.55 0.71
CA GLU A 146 -3.90 1.12 1.68
C GLU A 146 -4.37 0.07 2.70
N GLU A 147 -4.65 -1.15 2.25
CA GLU A 147 -5.00 -2.27 3.13
C GLU A 147 -3.87 -2.59 4.12
N ASN A 148 -2.62 -2.67 3.66
CA ASN A 148 -1.47 -2.87 4.53
C ASN A 148 -1.30 -1.76 5.57
N LYS A 149 -1.57 -0.51 5.19
CA LYS A 149 -1.54 0.64 6.11
C LYS A 149 -2.61 0.50 7.19
N GLN A 150 -3.83 0.07 6.82
CA GLN A 150 -4.91 -0.20 7.76
C GLN A 150 -4.58 -1.37 8.69
N ILE A 151 -4.01 -2.46 8.18
CA ILE A 151 -3.57 -3.60 8.97
C ILE A 151 -2.55 -3.16 10.01
N LYS A 152 -1.53 -2.40 9.61
CA LYS A 152 -0.49 -1.90 10.52
C LYS A 152 -1.06 -0.99 11.61
N SER A 153 -2.03 -0.13 11.26
CA SER A 153 -2.77 0.69 12.22
C SER A 153 -3.55 -0.17 13.22
N ASN A 154 -4.27 -1.17 12.73
CA ASN A 154 -5.05 -2.09 13.56
C ASN A 154 -4.16 -2.92 14.49
N GLU A 155 -3.02 -3.41 13.99
CA GLU A 155 -2.03 -4.14 14.78
C GLU A 155 -1.49 -3.27 15.93
N ARG A 156 -1.15 -2.00 15.65
CA ARG A 156 -0.73 -1.05 16.69
C ARG A 156 -1.80 -0.89 17.76
N ARG A 157 -3.07 -0.70 17.37
CA ARG A 157 -4.19 -0.56 18.30
C ARG A 157 -4.39 -1.82 19.16
N ILE A 158 -4.35 -3.00 18.54
CA ILE A 158 -4.49 -4.28 19.25
C ILE A 158 -3.34 -4.48 20.24
N ASN A 159 -2.11 -4.15 19.86
CA ASN A 159 -0.95 -4.27 20.73
C ASN A 159 -1.05 -3.34 21.95
N LEU A 160 -1.50 -2.09 21.74
CA LEU A 160 -1.76 -1.15 22.84
C LEU A 160 -2.83 -1.66 23.80
N GLU A 161 -3.95 -2.16 23.28
CA GLU A 161 -5.01 -2.75 24.10
C GLU A 161 -4.53 -3.99 24.86
N LEU A 162 -3.73 -4.84 24.23
CA LEU A 162 -3.13 -6.01 24.88
C LEU A 162 -2.20 -5.61 26.04
N LEU A 163 -1.35 -4.61 25.83
CA LEU A 163 -0.46 -4.08 26.88
C LEU A 163 -1.27 -3.50 28.04
N TYR A 164 -2.34 -2.76 27.75
CA TYR A 164 -3.22 -2.22 28.78
C TYR A 164 -3.94 -3.32 29.57
N MET A 165 -4.46 -4.34 28.89
CA MET A 165 -5.12 -5.47 29.55
C MET A 165 -4.15 -6.24 30.46
N LYS A 166 -2.92 -6.50 29.99
CA LYS A 166 -1.87 -7.12 30.81
C LYS A 166 -1.52 -6.27 32.03
N ALA A 167 -1.41 -4.95 31.86
CA ALA A 167 -1.17 -4.04 32.97
C ALA A 167 -2.32 -4.08 33.99
N LYS A 168 -3.57 -4.04 33.53
CA LYS A 168 -4.76 -4.09 34.38
C LYS A 168 -4.85 -5.41 35.16
N ASP A 169 -4.65 -6.55 34.48
CA ASP A 169 -4.64 -7.87 35.13
C ASP A 169 -3.53 -7.99 36.18
N ALA A 170 -2.34 -7.45 35.89
CA ALA A 170 -1.25 -7.39 36.85
C ALA A 170 -1.59 -6.49 38.06
N VAL A 171 -2.26 -5.35 37.86
CA VAL A 171 -2.74 -4.48 38.94
C VAL A 171 -3.78 -5.18 39.82
N GLU A 172 -4.77 -5.84 39.22
CA GLU A 172 -5.79 -6.58 39.95
C GLU A 172 -5.19 -7.76 40.72
N SER A 173 -4.26 -8.50 40.11
CA SER A 173 -3.50 -9.55 40.77
C SER A 173 -2.68 -9.01 41.95
N GLY A 174 -2.00 -7.87 41.76
CA GLY A 174 -1.26 -7.19 42.81
C GLY A 174 -2.15 -6.84 44.00
N GLN A 175 -3.35 -6.32 43.75
CA GLN A 175 -4.32 -6.00 44.80
C GLN A 175 -4.78 -7.26 45.54
N ARG A 176 -5.09 -8.34 44.82
CA ARG A 176 -5.51 -9.61 45.45
C ARG A 176 -4.46 -10.20 46.37
N PHE A 177 -3.17 -10.09 46.04
CA PHE A 177 -2.10 -10.49 46.95
C PHE A 177 -2.00 -9.54 48.14
N TRP A 178 -2.07 -8.23 47.91
CA TRP A 178 -2.02 -7.22 48.97
C TRP A 178 -3.07 -7.48 50.06
N ASP A 179 -4.30 -7.80 49.65
CA ASP A 179 -5.44 -8.00 50.56
C ASP A 179 -5.30 -9.25 51.46
N LYS A 180 -4.42 -10.21 51.11
CA LYS A 180 -4.14 -11.40 51.95
C LYS A 180 -3.18 -11.11 53.11
N GLY A 181 -2.37 -10.07 52.99
CA GLY A 181 -1.60 -9.50 54.11
C GLY A 181 -0.35 -10.25 54.59
N SER A 182 -0.02 -11.44 54.08
CA SER A 182 1.25 -12.11 54.45
C SER A 182 2.48 -11.40 53.85
N GLU A 183 3.65 -11.54 54.45
CA GLU A 183 4.89 -10.94 53.91
C GLU A 183 5.24 -11.47 52.52
N GLU A 184 5.04 -12.77 52.28
CA GLU A 184 5.21 -13.37 50.96
C GLU A 184 4.23 -12.79 49.93
N ASP A 185 2.98 -12.57 50.33
CA ASP A 185 1.97 -11.94 49.48
C ASP A 185 2.30 -10.47 49.18
N LYS A 186 2.86 -9.71 50.13
CA LYS A 186 3.33 -8.33 49.87
C LYS A 186 4.42 -8.31 48.81
N VAL A 187 5.39 -9.22 48.89
CA VAL A 187 6.44 -9.34 47.87
C VAL A 187 5.83 -9.72 46.51
N ALA A 188 4.89 -10.66 46.48
CA ALA A 188 4.18 -11.04 45.26
C ALA A 188 3.39 -9.86 44.67
N SER A 189 2.74 -9.06 45.53
CA SER A 189 1.99 -7.87 45.16
C SER A 189 2.89 -6.81 44.52
N LEU A 190 4.02 -6.47 45.16
CA LEU A 190 5.00 -5.52 44.62
C LEU A 190 5.58 -6.00 43.29
N LYS A 191 5.84 -7.30 43.12
CA LYS A 191 6.27 -7.87 41.84
C LYS A 191 5.23 -7.63 40.74
N LYS A 192 3.94 -7.88 41.04
CA LYS A 192 2.85 -7.66 40.08
C LYS A 192 2.66 -6.19 39.72
N TYR A 193 2.78 -5.27 40.68
CA TYR A 193 2.74 -3.84 40.36
C TYR A 193 3.93 -3.39 39.50
N ASN A 194 5.13 -3.95 39.72
CA ASN A 194 6.26 -3.70 38.84
C ASN A 194 6.04 -4.25 37.41
N ASP A 195 5.44 -5.43 37.28
CA ASP A 195 5.07 -5.98 35.97
C ASP A 195 4.04 -5.08 35.25
N ALA A 196 3.02 -4.60 35.97
CA ALA A 196 2.06 -3.64 35.44
C ALA A 196 2.75 -2.37 34.93
N LEU A 197 3.67 -1.81 35.72
CA LEU A 197 4.41 -0.61 35.35
C LEU A 197 5.22 -0.81 34.05
N LYS A 198 5.86 -1.98 33.88
CA LYS A 198 6.58 -2.31 32.64
C LYS A 198 5.67 -2.32 31.42
N PHE A 199 4.50 -2.96 31.51
CA PHE A 199 3.55 -2.98 30.40
C PHE A 199 3.00 -1.59 30.07
N LEU A 200 2.76 -0.76 31.10
CA LEU A 200 2.33 0.63 30.92
C LEU A 200 3.41 1.47 30.25
N ASP A 201 4.66 1.35 30.66
CA ASP A 201 5.79 2.08 30.06
C ASP A 201 6.01 1.66 28.60
N GLN A 202 5.91 0.36 28.30
CA GLN A 202 5.96 -0.14 26.92
C GLN A 202 4.83 0.42 26.06
N GLY A 203 3.60 0.48 26.59
CA GLY A 203 2.47 1.04 25.86
C GLY A 203 2.62 2.54 25.63
N LEU A 204 3.03 3.29 26.65
CA LEU A 204 3.25 4.74 26.57
C LEU A 204 4.33 5.12 25.54
N GLN A 205 5.36 4.30 25.33
CA GLN A 205 6.36 4.51 24.28
C GLN A 205 5.78 4.40 22.86
N LEU A 206 4.69 3.65 22.70
CA LEU A 206 4.03 3.41 21.43
C LEU A 206 2.89 4.39 21.15
N ILE A 207 2.54 5.27 22.08
CA ILE A 207 1.45 6.23 21.95
C ILE A 207 2.03 7.61 21.62
N ASP A 208 1.49 8.25 20.59
CA ASP A 208 1.72 9.68 20.39
C ASP A 208 0.72 10.45 21.26
N GLU A 209 1.21 11.21 22.23
CA GLU A 209 0.37 11.97 23.18
C GLU A 209 -0.57 12.96 22.47
N LYS A 210 -0.16 13.51 21.32
CA LYS A 210 -0.96 14.52 20.59
C LYS A 210 -2.03 13.87 19.72
N GLU A 211 -1.67 12.78 19.04
CA GLU A 211 -2.60 12.10 18.12
C GLU A 211 -3.61 11.21 18.87
N ASP A 212 -3.18 10.54 19.95
CA ASP A 212 -4.01 9.59 20.71
C ASP A 212 -4.00 9.89 22.21
N TYR A 213 -4.40 11.13 22.53
CA TYR A 213 -4.43 11.64 23.90
C TYR A 213 -5.34 10.82 24.83
N LYS A 214 -6.45 10.25 24.30
CA LYS A 214 -7.38 9.45 25.11
C LYS A 214 -6.73 8.18 25.62
N THR A 215 -6.03 7.45 24.75
CA THR A 215 -5.31 6.23 25.14
C THR A 215 -4.14 6.57 26.04
N PHE A 216 -3.41 7.66 25.73
CA PHE A 216 -2.33 8.16 26.58
C PHE A 216 -2.80 8.44 28.00
N ASP A 217 -3.87 9.24 28.15
CA ASP A 217 -4.41 9.61 29.46
C ASP A 217 -4.92 8.37 30.22
N ARG A 218 -5.54 7.40 29.53
CA ARG A 218 -5.97 6.12 30.12
C ARG A 218 -4.81 5.33 30.72
N PHE A 219 -3.69 5.22 29.99
CA PHE A 219 -2.47 4.58 30.49
C PHE A 219 -1.87 5.34 31.68
N MET A 220 -1.84 6.67 31.60
CA MET A 220 -1.30 7.52 32.67
C MET A 220 -2.09 7.40 33.96
N VAL A 221 -3.43 7.32 33.92
CA VAL A 221 -4.27 7.09 35.10
C VAL A 221 -3.91 5.78 35.78
N LEU A 222 -3.83 4.68 35.03
CA LEU A 222 -3.46 3.38 35.60
C LEU A 222 -2.02 3.39 36.13
N LYS A 223 -1.10 4.07 35.44
CA LYS A 223 0.29 4.26 35.88
C LYS A 223 0.37 5.02 37.20
N ALA A 224 -0.38 6.10 37.38
CA ALA A 224 -0.41 6.84 38.64
C ALA A 224 -0.88 5.95 39.80
N TYR A 225 -1.94 5.16 39.59
CA TYR A 225 -2.41 4.19 40.58
C TYR A 225 -1.33 3.15 40.92
N THR A 226 -0.68 2.56 39.90
CA THR A 226 0.39 1.58 40.09
C THR A 226 1.59 2.16 40.83
N LEU A 227 2.00 3.39 40.50
CA LEU A 227 3.11 4.09 41.15
C LEU A 227 2.81 4.33 42.64
N LYS A 228 1.58 4.74 42.98
CA LYS A 228 1.17 4.89 44.38
C LYS A 228 1.29 3.57 45.16
N ARG A 229 0.94 2.44 44.55
CA ARG A 229 1.08 1.11 45.19
C ARG A 229 2.53 0.65 45.35
N LEU A 230 3.45 1.27 44.61
CA LEU A 230 4.90 1.05 44.71
C LEU A 230 5.60 2.08 45.60
N ASP A 231 4.85 2.85 46.39
CA ASP A 231 5.34 3.96 47.23
C ASP A 231 6.06 5.08 46.44
N ARG A 232 5.78 5.16 45.13
CA ARG A 232 6.27 6.23 44.24
C ARG A 232 5.22 7.32 44.09
N THR A 233 4.67 7.77 45.21
CA THR A 233 3.52 8.69 45.27
C THR A 233 3.85 10.08 44.69
N ALA A 234 5.11 10.53 44.78
CA ALA A 234 5.55 11.77 44.15
C ALA A 234 5.44 11.73 42.62
N ASP A 235 5.81 10.62 41.98
CA ASP A 235 5.68 10.44 40.54
C ASP A 235 4.19 10.37 40.14
N ALA A 236 3.37 9.68 40.94
CA ALA A 236 1.92 9.62 40.73
C ALA A 236 1.27 11.01 40.81
N LEU A 237 1.72 11.87 41.74
CA LEU A 237 1.26 13.24 41.89
C LEU A 237 1.55 14.09 40.64
N LEU A 238 2.74 13.95 40.04
CA LEU A 238 3.07 14.65 38.79
C LEU A 238 2.14 14.27 37.64
N ILE A 239 1.80 12.98 37.54
CA ILE A 239 0.85 12.49 36.53
C ILE A 239 -0.54 13.10 36.76
N VAL A 240 -1.04 13.06 38.00
CA VAL A 240 -2.36 13.60 38.33
C VAL A 240 -2.44 15.10 38.06
N LYS A 241 -1.38 15.87 38.36
CA LYS A 241 -1.28 17.30 38.00
C LYS A 241 -1.46 17.52 36.50
N LYS A 242 -0.67 16.80 35.69
CA LYS A 242 -0.74 16.90 34.22
C LYS A 242 -2.11 16.52 33.65
N LEU A 243 -2.77 15.51 34.22
CA LEU A 243 -4.09 15.09 33.74
C LEU A 243 -5.20 16.07 34.14
N LEU A 244 -5.10 16.70 35.31
CA LEU A 244 -6.06 17.71 35.76
C LEU A 244 -6.01 19.01 34.96
N GLU A 245 -4.85 19.36 34.38
CA GLU A 245 -4.77 20.49 33.42
C GLU A 245 -5.69 20.30 32.20
N LYS A 246 -6.00 19.04 31.83
CA LYS A 246 -6.89 18.70 30.71
C LYS A 246 -8.35 18.53 31.15
N ASP A 247 -8.58 17.99 32.34
CA ASP A 247 -9.90 17.63 32.87
C ASP A 247 -10.05 18.09 34.33
N GLU A 248 -10.13 19.40 34.53
CA GLU A 248 -10.17 20.05 35.86
C GLU A 248 -11.37 19.62 36.73
N LYS A 249 -12.40 19.05 36.09
CA LYS A 249 -13.63 18.60 36.75
C LYS A 249 -13.69 17.09 36.92
N ASN A 250 -12.57 16.39 36.79
CA ASN A 250 -12.51 14.95 37.01
C ASN A 250 -12.49 14.64 38.53
N PRO A 251 -13.57 14.07 39.10
CA PRO A 251 -13.65 13.83 40.54
C PRO A 251 -12.59 12.82 41.01
N VAL A 252 -12.25 11.82 40.20
CA VAL A 252 -11.25 10.80 40.56
C VAL A 252 -9.86 11.42 40.64
N LEU A 253 -9.50 12.27 39.68
CA LEU A 253 -8.20 12.94 39.68
C LEU A 253 -8.09 13.99 40.79
N LEU A 254 -9.15 14.77 41.04
CA LEU A 254 -9.18 15.72 42.17
C LEU A 254 -9.01 15.01 43.51
N TYR A 255 -9.69 13.87 43.69
CA TYR A 255 -9.54 13.05 44.89
C TYR A 255 -8.11 12.55 45.05
N ASN A 256 -7.54 11.95 44.00
CA ASN A 256 -6.17 11.46 44.00
C ASN A 256 -5.16 12.59 44.24
N MET A 257 -5.40 13.80 43.71
CA MET A 257 -4.57 14.98 43.97
C MET A 257 -4.49 15.26 45.48
N GLY A 258 -5.64 15.35 46.15
CA GLY A 258 -5.71 15.55 47.59
C GLY A 258 -4.95 14.45 48.35
N CYS A 259 -5.27 13.18 48.10
CA CYS A 259 -4.60 12.07 48.76
C CYS A 259 -3.07 12.08 48.55
N TYR A 260 -2.61 12.33 47.32
CA TYR A 260 -1.18 12.29 47.01
C TYR A 260 -0.44 13.51 47.58
N LEU A 261 -1.06 14.69 47.60
CA LEU A 261 -0.51 15.87 48.31
C LEU A 261 -0.36 15.62 49.80
N PHE A 262 -1.33 14.92 50.41
CA PHE A 262 -1.27 14.55 51.81
C PHE A 262 -0.14 13.55 52.10
N LEU A 263 -0.12 12.43 51.37
CA LEU A 263 0.89 11.37 51.53
C LEU A 263 2.32 11.86 51.27
N THR A 264 2.51 12.76 50.30
CA THR A 264 3.85 13.32 49.98
C THR A 264 4.24 14.52 50.83
N LYS A 265 3.34 15.03 51.68
CA LYS A 265 3.53 16.25 52.47
C LYS A 265 3.89 17.48 51.63
N GLN A 266 3.41 17.54 50.38
CA GLN A 266 3.63 18.67 49.45
C GLN A 266 2.50 19.72 49.51
N HIS A 267 1.68 19.69 50.56
CA HIS A 267 0.62 20.67 50.82
C HIS A 267 1.10 21.76 51.78
N LYS A 268 0.54 22.97 51.66
CA LYS A 268 0.82 24.08 52.58
C LYS A 268 0.05 23.94 53.89
N THR A 269 -1.19 23.46 53.80
CA THR A 269 -2.11 23.29 54.93
C THR A 269 -2.94 22.03 54.72
N HIS A 270 -3.47 21.45 55.81
CA HIS A 270 -4.43 20.35 55.70
C HIS A 270 -5.72 20.80 54.99
N ASP A 271 -6.09 22.07 55.12
CA ASP A 271 -7.28 22.64 54.44
C ASP A 271 -7.16 22.58 52.93
N GLU A 272 -5.97 22.82 52.35
CA GLU A 272 -5.72 22.64 50.91
C GLU A 272 -6.05 21.22 50.44
N VAL A 273 -5.66 20.21 51.22
CA VAL A 273 -5.97 18.80 50.92
C VAL A 273 -7.47 18.55 51.03
N LYS A 274 -8.10 19.06 52.09
CA LYS A 274 -9.54 18.93 52.32
C LYS A 274 -10.34 19.56 51.19
N ASP A 275 -9.95 20.74 50.71
CA ASP A 275 -10.60 21.43 49.60
C ASP A 275 -10.61 20.59 48.32
N PHE A 276 -9.48 19.94 47.97
CA PHE A 276 -9.42 19.04 46.82
C PHE A 276 -10.37 17.85 46.96
N ILE A 277 -10.41 17.24 48.14
CA ILE A 277 -11.27 16.08 48.41
C ILE A 277 -12.74 16.50 48.41
N ILE A 278 -13.12 17.57 49.11
CA ILE A 278 -14.50 18.07 49.13
C ILE A 278 -14.94 18.41 47.70
N LYS A 279 -14.10 19.14 46.94
CA LYS A 279 -14.37 19.44 45.54
C LYS A 279 -14.55 18.18 44.71
N ALA A 280 -13.73 17.14 44.90
CA ALA A 280 -13.89 15.87 44.20
C ALA A 280 -15.25 15.20 44.47
N LEU A 281 -15.77 15.33 45.69
CA LEU A 281 -17.04 14.72 46.12
C LEU A 281 -18.27 15.52 45.66
N THR A 282 -18.16 16.83 45.49
CA THR A 282 -19.31 17.71 45.21
C THR A 282 -19.32 18.30 43.79
N ILE A 283 -18.25 18.12 43.01
CA ILE A 283 -18.20 18.66 41.65
C ILE A 283 -19.16 17.93 40.72
N SER A 284 -19.85 18.65 39.85
CA SER A 284 -20.58 18.04 38.73
C SER A 284 -19.58 17.60 37.65
N PRO A 285 -19.36 16.29 37.42
CA PRO A 285 -18.40 15.82 36.44
C PRO A 285 -18.84 16.18 35.01
N ILE A 286 -17.89 16.41 34.10
CA ILE A 286 -18.21 16.68 32.69
C ILE A 286 -18.68 15.40 31.98
N LYS A 287 -18.15 14.24 32.38
CA LYS A 287 -18.43 12.94 31.77
C LYS A 287 -19.29 12.10 32.70
N ASP A 288 -20.38 11.55 32.17
CA ASP A 288 -21.29 10.66 32.91
C ASP A 288 -20.59 9.42 33.47
N GLU A 289 -19.53 8.97 32.81
CA GLU A 289 -18.65 7.87 33.21
C GLU A 289 -18.08 8.07 34.63
N HIS A 290 -17.93 9.32 35.07
CA HIS A 290 -17.34 9.67 36.35
C HIS A 290 -18.36 9.67 37.50
N LEU A 291 -19.67 9.78 37.22
CA LEU A 291 -20.71 9.74 38.24
C LEU A 291 -20.69 8.48 39.11
N PRO A 292 -20.64 7.24 38.55
CA PRO A 292 -20.57 6.04 39.39
C PRO A 292 -19.25 5.94 40.16
N LEU A 293 -18.15 6.47 39.64
CA LEU A 293 -16.87 6.50 40.33
C LEU A 293 -16.90 7.49 41.50
N GLN A 294 -17.45 8.68 41.29
CA GLN A 294 -17.65 9.69 42.32
C GLN A 294 -18.53 9.18 43.46
N LYS A 295 -19.63 8.48 43.15
CA LYS A 295 -20.48 7.83 44.17
C LYS A 295 -19.69 6.88 45.07
N LYS A 296 -18.84 6.03 44.48
CA LYS A 296 -17.96 5.14 45.25
C LYS A 296 -16.97 5.91 46.13
N LEU A 297 -16.45 7.04 45.67
CA LEU A 297 -15.57 7.90 46.48
C LEU A 297 -16.34 8.49 47.67
N ILE A 298 -17.55 9.00 47.44
CA ILE A 298 -18.41 9.55 48.50
C ILE A 298 -18.67 8.49 49.57
N GLU A 299 -19.09 7.28 49.16
CA GLU A 299 -19.29 6.15 50.08
C GLU A 299 -18.02 5.82 50.87
N LYS A 300 -16.88 5.74 50.18
CA LYS A 300 -15.59 5.40 50.80
C LYS A 300 -15.15 6.43 51.84
N VAL A 301 -15.27 7.72 51.53
CA VAL A 301 -14.86 8.82 52.43
C VAL A 301 -15.82 8.91 53.62
N LEU A 302 -17.13 8.91 53.38
CA LEU A 302 -18.13 9.03 54.45
C LEU A 302 -18.14 7.82 55.40
N ALA A 303 -17.74 6.64 54.92
CA ALA A 303 -17.60 5.44 55.74
C ALA A 303 -16.21 5.29 56.38
N LYS A 304 -15.30 6.26 56.21
CA LYS A 304 -13.91 6.21 56.72
C LYS A 304 -13.14 4.95 56.29
N LEU A 305 -13.40 4.47 55.08
CA LEU A 305 -12.77 3.26 54.53
C LEU A 305 -11.44 3.55 53.81
N ASP A 306 -11.05 4.81 53.69
CA ASP A 306 -9.77 5.17 53.06
C ASP A 306 -8.67 5.37 54.09
N GLU A 307 -7.72 4.43 54.11
CA GLU A 307 -6.53 4.51 54.96
C GLU A 307 -5.61 5.69 54.57
N ASP A 308 -5.65 6.16 53.32
CA ASP A 308 -4.75 7.23 52.85
C ASP A 308 -5.06 8.60 53.49
N ILE A 309 -6.31 8.81 53.90
CA ILE A 309 -6.82 10.06 54.49
C ILE A 309 -7.46 9.81 55.85
N LYS A 310 -7.06 8.70 56.50
CA LYS A 310 -7.52 8.35 57.83
C LYS A 310 -7.18 9.50 58.79
N ASP A 311 -8.18 9.89 59.57
CA ASP A 311 -8.11 11.01 60.52
C ASP A 311 -7.98 12.42 59.91
N LEU A 312 -8.09 12.57 58.59
CA LEU A 312 -8.08 13.89 57.96
C LEU A 312 -9.33 14.71 58.29
N PHE A 313 -10.49 14.05 58.36
CA PHE A 313 -11.79 14.68 58.61
C PHE A 313 -12.37 14.28 59.96
N ASP A 314 -12.93 15.26 60.67
CA ASP A 314 -13.73 15.00 61.87
C ASP A 314 -15.19 14.64 61.53
N GLU A 315 -15.97 14.22 62.55
CA GLU A 315 -17.38 13.80 62.35
C GLU A 315 -18.30 14.97 61.92
N GLU A 316 -17.98 16.20 62.31
CA GLU A 316 -18.77 17.39 61.95
C GLU A 316 -18.54 17.77 60.49
N GLU A 317 -17.29 17.71 60.01
CA GLU A 317 -16.91 17.87 58.61
C GLU A 317 -17.53 16.80 57.73
N LEU A 318 -17.49 15.53 58.14
CA LEU A 318 -18.12 14.45 57.38
C LEU A 318 -19.64 14.60 57.29
N SER A 319 -20.28 15.10 58.35
CA SER A 319 -21.71 15.40 58.34
C SER A 319 -22.05 16.52 57.35
N ARG A 320 -21.25 17.59 57.32
CA ARG A 320 -21.39 18.67 56.33
C ARG A 320 -21.19 18.17 54.89
N ILE A 321 -20.18 17.33 54.66
CA ILE A 321 -19.94 16.73 53.33
C ILE A 321 -21.13 15.86 52.90
N ARG A 322 -21.77 15.13 53.82
CA ARG A 322 -22.97 14.34 53.54
C ARG A 322 -24.13 15.22 53.07
N GLU A 323 -24.34 16.37 53.70
CA GLU A 323 -25.36 17.33 53.27
C GLU A 323 -25.05 17.89 51.87
N MET A 324 -23.80 18.36 51.65
CA MET A 324 -23.37 18.93 50.36
C MET A 324 -23.49 17.93 49.20
N THR A 325 -23.12 16.66 49.43
CA THR A 325 -23.18 15.61 48.41
C THR A 325 -24.62 15.19 48.11
N SER A 326 -25.51 15.22 49.10
CA SER A 326 -26.95 14.96 48.88
C SER A 326 -27.64 16.07 48.08
N ALA A 327 -27.28 17.33 48.33
CA ALA A 327 -27.80 18.48 47.59
C ALA A 327 -27.28 18.55 46.14
N SER A 328 -26.07 18.04 45.90
CA SER A 328 -25.46 18.01 44.56
C SER A 328 -25.96 16.85 43.67
N GLN A 329 -26.66 15.86 44.22
CA GLN A 329 -27.17 14.69 43.48
C GLN A 329 -28.68 14.73 43.20
N GLY A 330 -29.40 15.71 43.75
CA GLY A 330 -30.81 15.98 43.47
C GLY A 330 -31.00 16.90 42.27
#